data_AF-A0A6B2G5E9-F1
#
_entry.id   AF-A0A6B2G5E9-F1
#
_cell.length_a   1.000
_cell.length_b   1.000
_cell.length_c   1.000
_cell.angle_alpha   90.00
_cell.angle_beta   90.00
_cell.angle_gamma   90.00
#
_symmetry.space_group_name_H-M   'P 1'
#
loop_
_entity.id
_entity.type
_entity.pdbx_description
1 polymer ?
#
loop_
_entity_poly.entity_id
_entity_poly.type
_entity_poly.pdbx_seq_one_letter_code
_entity_poly.pdbx_strand_id
1 'polypeptide(L)'
;MAPSLVSSLLLMFFEILTLDIIPASNKFSTKAGKLLLLIFIHSALSYIGSYYVVSIIKHFGALESSLVTNFRKMLTVALSYMLFKKSCSYQLFISGLMVFSGVFLEHIDLFIKKLLYLSKY
;
A
#
# COMPACT_ATOMS: atom_id res chain seq x y z
N MET A 1 10.83 -0.61 9.35
CA MET A 1 10.20 -1.31 10.49
C MET A 1 9.55 -0.35 11.49
N ALA A 2 10.08 0.85 11.72
CA ALA A 2 9.46 1.86 12.60
C ALA A 2 8.07 2.41 12.18
N PRO A 3 7.77 2.70 10.89
CA PRO A 3 6.49 3.36 10.56
C PRO A 3 5.27 2.46 10.73
N SER A 4 5.38 1.15 10.50
CA SER A 4 4.27 0.21 10.69
C SER A 4 3.88 0.04 12.16
N LEU A 5 4.88 0.09 13.05
CA LEU A 5 4.67 -0.08 14.49
C LEU A 5 3.97 1.15 15.07
N VAL A 6 4.37 2.35 14.63
CA VAL A 6 3.70 3.61 14.98
C VAL A 6 2.26 3.62 14.47
N SER A 7 2.00 3.18 13.23
CA SER A 7 0.63 3.07 12.72
C SER A 7 -0.22 2.08 13.51
N SER A 8 0.31 0.92 13.90
CA SER A 8 -0.44 -0.05 14.72
C SER A 8 -0.74 0.48 16.12
N LEU A 9 0.19 1.22 16.74
CA LEU A 9 -0.03 1.83 18.05
C LEU A 9 -1.08 2.95 17.98
N LEU A 10 -1.05 3.77 16.91
CA LEU A 10 -2.08 4.79 16.67
C LEU A 10 -3.46 4.18 16.45
N LEU A 11 -3.56 3.12 15.64
CA LEU A 11 -4.82 2.41 15.44
C LEU A 11 -5.36 1.84 16.76
N MET A 12 -4.49 1.20 17.55
CA MET A 12 -4.90 0.68 18.86
C MET A 12 -5.42 1.78 19.79
N PHE A 13 -4.74 2.94 19.81
CA PHE A 13 -5.17 4.09 20.59
C PHE A 13 -6.54 4.65 20.14
N PHE A 14 -6.77 4.71 18.82
CA PHE A 14 -8.06 5.14 18.26
C PHE A 14 -9.18 4.13 18.56
N GLU A 15 -8.91 2.82 18.48
CA GLU A 15 -9.89 1.78 18.83
C GLU A 15 -10.26 1.81 20.32
N ILE A 16 -9.30 2.14 21.19
CA ILE A 16 -9.55 2.37 22.61
C ILE A 16 -10.44 3.59 22.84
N LEU A 17 -10.16 4.71 22.15
CA LEU A 17 -10.97 5.93 22.23
C LEU A 17 -12.40 5.74 21.74
N THR A 18 -12.61 4.87 20.75
CA THR A 18 -13.92 4.64 20.11
C THR A 18 -14.77 3.60 20.87
N LEU A 19 -14.23 2.97 21.93
CA LEU A 19 -14.86 1.91 22.75
C LEU A 19 -15.33 0.65 21.97
N ASP A 20 -14.93 0.50 20.71
CA ASP A 20 -15.32 -0.64 19.84
C ASP A 20 -14.65 -1.97 20.24
N ILE A 21 -13.75 -1.96 21.22
CA ILE A 21 -13.04 -3.16 21.70
C ILE A 21 -14.00 -4.20 22.29
N ILE A 22 -15.07 -3.74 22.97
CA ILE A 22 -16.05 -4.59 23.65
C ILE A 22 -16.87 -5.43 22.65
N PRO A 23 -17.49 -4.84 21.60
CA PRO A 23 -18.16 -5.62 20.56
C PRO A 23 -17.18 -6.42 19.69
N ALA A 24 -15.95 -5.95 19.47
CA ALA A 24 -14.93 -6.68 18.73
C ALA A 24 -14.50 -7.97 19.45
N SER A 25 -14.28 -7.91 20.77
CA SER A 25 -13.94 -9.06 21.61
C SER A 25 -15.05 -10.12 21.62
N ASN A 26 -16.32 -9.70 21.69
CA ASN A 26 -17.45 -10.63 21.67
C ASN A 26 -17.62 -11.32 20.29
N LYS A 27 -17.35 -10.60 19.20
CA LYS A 27 -17.32 -11.18 17.83
C LYS A 27 -16.12 -12.11 17.60
N PHE A 28 -14.98 -11.85 18.25
CA PHE A 28 -13.83 -12.75 18.20
C PHE A 28 -14.17 -14.10 18.81
N SER A 29 -14.83 -14.12 19.96
CA SER A 29 -15.18 -15.36 20.67
C SER A 29 -16.14 -16.26 19.88
N THR A 30 -17.05 -15.67 19.10
CA THR A 30 -18.05 -16.43 18.32
C THR A 30 -17.54 -16.97 16.98
N LYS A 31 -16.47 -16.42 16.40
CA LYS A 31 -15.93 -16.81 15.08
C LYS A 31 -14.40 -16.88 15.03
N ALA A 32 -13.76 -17.21 16.15
CA ALA A 32 -12.30 -17.16 16.34
C ALA A 32 -11.53 -17.92 15.25
N GLY A 33 -11.94 -19.15 14.93
CA GLY A 33 -11.22 -20.01 13.97
C GLY A 33 -11.12 -19.40 12.56
N LYS A 34 -12.21 -18.83 12.03
CA LYS A 34 -12.21 -18.20 10.70
C LYS A 34 -11.42 -16.90 10.69
N LEU A 35 -11.47 -16.13 11.78
CA LEU A 35 -10.75 -14.87 11.88
C LEU A 35 -9.23 -15.09 11.94
N LEU A 36 -8.79 -16.07 12.74
CA LEU A 36 -7.37 -16.46 12.84
C LEU A 36 -6.82 -16.94 11.50
N LEU A 37 -7.59 -17.75 10.76
CA LEU A 37 -7.21 -18.22 9.43
C LEU A 37 -7.06 -17.04 8.45
N LEU A 38 -7.99 -16.08 8.47
CA LEU A 38 -7.92 -14.88 7.63
C LEU A 38 -6.68 -14.02 7.97
N ILE A 39 -6.40 -13.82 9.26
CA ILE A 39 -5.22 -13.06 9.73
C ILE A 39 -3.94 -13.78 9.30
N PHE A 40 -3.90 -15.11 9.41
CA PHE A 40 -2.77 -15.92 8.99
C PHE A 40 -2.51 -15.79 7.48
N ILE A 41 -3.55 -15.97 6.65
CA ILE A 41 -3.42 -15.79 5.19
C ILE A 41 -2.97 -14.38 4.87
N HIS A 42 -3.57 -13.36 5.49
CA HIS A 42 -3.21 -11.97 5.27
C HIS A 42 -1.74 -11.70 5.62
N SER A 43 -1.26 -12.21 6.75
CA SER A 43 0.12 -12.07 7.19
C SER A 43 1.10 -12.76 6.22
N ALA A 44 0.81 -14.00 5.83
CA ALA A 44 1.62 -14.74 4.87
C ALA A 44 1.73 -14.02 3.52
N LEU A 45 0.61 -13.54 2.99
CA LEU A 45 0.57 -12.82 1.72
C LEU A 45 1.31 -11.48 1.78
N SER A 46 1.18 -10.77 2.91
CA SER A 46 1.89 -9.50 3.17
C SER A 46 3.40 -9.70 3.25
N TYR A 47 3.86 -10.79 3.89
CA TYR A 47 5.27 -11.14 3.94
C TYR A 47 5.83 -11.48 2.56
N ILE A 48 5.14 -12.34 1.80
CA ILE A 48 5.53 -12.69 0.42
C ILE A 48 5.59 -11.43 -0.46
N GLY A 49 4.59 -10.56 -0.37
CA GLY A 49 4.55 -9.32 -1.12
C GLY A 49 5.70 -8.36 -0.78
N SER A 50 6.13 -8.32 0.49
CA SER A 50 7.27 -7.49 0.92
C SER A 50 8.60 -8.08 0.43
N TYR A 51 8.75 -9.41 0.51
CA TYR A 51 9.92 -10.10 -0.03
C TYR A 51 10.08 -9.89 -1.53
N TYR A 52 8.96 -9.97 -2.28
CA TYR A 52 8.94 -9.72 -3.71
C TYR A 52 9.44 -8.32 -4.08
N VAL A 53 9.01 -7.28 -3.35
CA VAL A 53 9.50 -5.90 -3.56
C VAL A 53 11.01 -5.81 -3.33
N VAL A 54 11.52 -6.41 -2.25
CA VAL A 54 12.97 -6.44 -1.99
C VAL A 54 13.73 -7.16 -3.11
N SER A 55 13.16 -8.23 -3.68
CA SER A 55 13.74 -8.93 -4.81
C SER A 55 13.79 -8.07 -6.08
N ILE A 56 12.73 -7.31 -6.39
CA ILE A 56 12.71 -6.37 -7.52
C ILE A 56 13.80 -5.30 -7.35
N ILE A 57 13.93 -4.72 -6.16
CA ILE A 57 14.95 -3.70 -5.88
C ILE A 57 16.35 -4.24 -6.17
N LYS A 58 16.61 -5.51 -5.82
CA LYS A 58 17.91 -6.14 -6.07
C LYS A 58 18.22 -6.34 -7.56
N HIS A 59 17.22 -6.64 -8.38
CA HIS A 59 17.43 -6.92 -9.81
C HIS A 59 17.36 -5.68 -10.70
N PHE A 60 16.45 -4.75 -10.42
CA PHE A 60 16.15 -3.60 -11.29
C PHE A 60 16.56 -2.25 -10.69
N GLY A 61 17.02 -2.24 -9.44
CA GLY A 61 17.37 -1.03 -8.70
C GLY A 61 16.17 -0.38 -7.98
N ALA A 62 16.48 0.60 -7.14
CA ALA A 62 15.49 1.24 -6.27
C ALA A 62 14.42 2.04 -7.03
N LEU A 63 14.80 2.67 -8.15
CA LEU A 63 13.93 3.57 -8.91
C LEU A 63 12.87 2.82 -9.74
N GLU A 64 13.26 1.75 -10.45
CA GLU A 64 12.27 0.92 -11.16
C GLU A 64 11.32 0.21 -10.18
N SER A 65 11.83 -0.18 -9.01
CA SER A 65 10.99 -0.76 -7.97
C SER A 65 9.97 0.23 -7.40
N SER A 66 10.30 1.52 -7.24
CA SER A 66 9.35 2.50 -6.71
C SER A 66 8.19 2.70 -7.69
N LEU A 67 8.47 2.79 -8.99
CA LEU A 67 7.45 2.86 -10.06
C LEU A 67 6.50 1.67 -10.02
N VAL A 68 7.03 0.44 -9.98
CA VAL A 68 6.19 -0.79 -9.93
C VAL A 68 5.34 -0.81 -8.66
N THR A 69 5.87 -0.39 -7.52
CA THR A 69 5.08 -0.33 -6.27
C THR A 69 4.00 0.74 -6.29
N ASN A 70 4.25 1.89 -6.93
CA ASN A 70 3.26 2.97 -7.08
C ASN A 70 2.15 2.56 -8.05
N PHE A 71 2.51 1.93 -9.17
CA PHE A 71 1.54 1.36 -10.10
C PHE A 71 0.66 0.31 -9.44
N ARG A 72 1.26 -0.62 -8.68
CA ARG A 72 0.51 -1.62 -7.89
C ARG A 72 -0.48 -0.96 -6.92
N LYS A 73 -0.06 0.08 -6.19
CA LYS A 73 -0.95 0.82 -5.26
C LYS A 73 -2.13 1.43 -6.01
N MET A 74 -1.88 2.07 -7.14
CA MET A 74 -2.92 2.68 -7.97
C MET A 74 -3.92 1.63 -8.47
N LEU A 75 -3.43 0.47 -8.96
CA LEU A 75 -4.29 -0.63 -9.38
C LEU A 75 -5.15 -1.14 -8.23
N THR A 76 -4.60 -1.36 -7.03
CA THR A 76 -5.39 -1.82 -5.87
C THR A 76 -6.51 -0.84 -5.53
N VAL A 77 -6.24 0.46 -5.58
CA VAL A 77 -7.27 1.49 -5.36
C VAL A 77 -8.34 1.39 -6.44
N ALA A 78 -7.97 1.34 -7.73
CA ALA A 78 -8.92 1.21 -8.83
C ALA A 78 -9.80 -0.05 -8.72
N LEU A 79 -9.18 -1.21 -8.45
CA LEU A 79 -9.90 -2.47 -8.23
C LEU A 79 -10.84 -2.38 -7.03
N SER A 80 -10.44 -1.72 -5.94
CA SER A 80 -11.30 -1.52 -4.77
C SER A 80 -12.59 -0.77 -5.15
N TYR A 81 -12.50 0.28 -5.96
CA TYR A 81 -13.68 1.00 -6.43
C TYR A 81 -14.55 0.17 -7.38
N MET A 82 -13.94 -0.62 -8.27
CA MET A 82 -14.68 -1.50 -9.18
C MET A 82 -15.42 -2.62 -8.44
N LEU A 83 -14.78 -3.23 -7.43
CA LEU A 83 -15.33 -4.38 -6.69
C LEU A 83 -16.34 -3.97 -5.62
N PHE A 84 -16.13 -2.84 -4.94
CA PHE A 84 -17.00 -2.42 -3.83
C PHE A 84 -18.07 -1.39 -4.20
N LYS A 85 -18.30 -1.13 -5.51
CA LYS A 85 -19.31 -0.20 -6.07
C LYS A 85 -19.53 1.05 -5.19
N LYS A 86 -18.45 1.70 -4.79
CA LYS A 86 -18.51 2.90 -3.96
C LYS A 86 -18.78 4.11 -4.86
N SER A 87 -19.64 5.04 -4.45
CA SER A 87 -19.97 6.23 -5.24
C SER A 87 -18.70 6.96 -5.66
N CYS A 88 -18.42 6.99 -6.98
CA CYS A 88 -17.29 7.72 -7.54
C CYS A 88 -17.49 9.21 -7.28
N SER A 89 -16.84 9.72 -6.23
CA SER A 89 -16.77 11.16 -5.96
C SER A 89 -15.73 11.81 -6.89
N TYR A 90 -15.99 13.03 -7.34
CA TYR A 90 -15.04 13.84 -8.14
C TYR A 90 -13.65 13.97 -7.49
N GLN A 91 -13.59 13.95 -6.16
CA GLN A 91 -12.34 13.97 -5.40
C GLN A 91 -11.45 12.76 -5.71
N LEU A 92 -12.04 11.59 -6.01
CA LEU A 92 -11.29 10.39 -6.37
C LEU A 92 -10.54 10.59 -7.70
N PHE A 93 -11.23 11.15 -8.70
CA PHE A 93 -10.63 11.40 -10.00
C PHE A 93 -9.46 12.38 -9.91
N ILE A 94 -9.64 13.45 -9.14
CA ILE A 94 -8.59 14.45 -8.86
C ILE A 94 -7.41 13.80 -8.11
N SER A 95 -7.67 12.99 -7.08
CA SER A 95 -6.62 12.28 -6.35
C SER A 95 -5.88 11.24 -7.21
N GLY A 96 -6.58 10.55 -8.11
CA GLY A 96 -5.98 9.63 -9.07
C GLY A 96 -5.07 10.36 -10.06
N LEU A 97 -5.51 11.50 -10.59
CA LEU A 97 -4.68 12.37 -11.44
C LEU A 97 -3.43 12.87 -10.70
N MET A 98 -3.57 13.22 -9.43
CA MET A 98 -2.47 13.71 -8.60
C MET A 98 -1.42 12.62 -8.30
N VAL A 99 -1.86 11.37 -8.11
CA VAL A 99 -0.94 10.22 -7.98
C VAL A 99 -0.27 9.94 -9.33
N PHE A 100 -1.01 10.01 -10.44
CA PHE A 100 -0.47 9.78 -11.77
C PHE A 100 0.59 10.81 -12.16
N SER A 101 0.36 12.09 -11.87
CA SER A 101 1.34 13.14 -12.12
C SER A 101 2.60 12.96 -11.27
N GLY A 102 2.47 12.51 -10.02
CA GLY A 102 3.60 12.17 -9.16
C GLY A 102 4.48 11.05 -9.74
N VAL A 103 3.87 9.98 -10.24
CA VAL A 103 4.60 8.87 -10.90
C VAL A 103 5.26 9.34 -12.20
N PHE A 104 4.58 10.22 -12.96
CA PHE A 104 5.12 10.76 -14.21
C PHE A 104 6.35 11.67 -13.96
N LEU A 105 6.29 12.51 -12.93
CA LEU A 105 7.42 13.34 -12.49
C LEU A 105 8.60 12.49 -12.03
N GLU A 106 8.36 11.41 -11.28
CA GLU A 106 9.39 10.47 -10.85
C GLU A 106 10.08 9.81 -12.04
N HIS A 107 9.33 9.49 -13.11
CA HIS A 107 9.89 8.94 -14.35
C HIS A 107 10.72 9.97 -15.14
N ILE A 108 10.28 11.23 -15.20
CA ILE A 108 11.04 12.32 -15.84
C ILE A 108 12.37 12.56 -15.10
N ASP A 109 12.37 12.60 -13.77
CA ASP A 109 13.60 12.76 -12.97
C ASP A 109 14.61 11.63 -13.26
N LEU A 110 14.11 10.41 -13.43
CA LEU A 110 14.87 9.23 -13.84
C LEU A 110 15.52 9.40 -15.22
N PHE A 111 14.75 9.89 -16.19
CA PHE A 111 15.24 10.13 -17.55
C PHE A 111 16.34 11.19 -17.59
N ILE A 112 16.16 12.28 -16.82
CA ILE A 112 17.14 13.36 -16.69
C ILE A 112 18.44 12.86 -16.05
N LYS A 113 18.36 12.09 -14.96
CA LYS A 113 19.55 11.48 -14.33
C LYS A 113 20.31 10.57 -15.28
N LYS A 114 19.60 9.79 -16.09
CA LYS A 114 20.20 8.91 -17.09
C LYS A 114 20.91 9.69 -18.20
N LEU A 115 20.34 10.79 -18.67
CA LEU A 115 20.97 11.69 -19.65
C LEU A 115 22.21 12.40 -19.09
N LEU A 116 22.16 12.88 -17.84
CA LEU A 116 23.31 13.51 -17.18
C LEU A 116 24.48 12.53 -16.99
N TYR A 117 24.18 11.25 -16.73
CA TYR A 117 25.22 10.22 -16.60
C TYR A 117 25.89 9.91 -17.94
N LEU A 118 25.14 9.93 -19.04
CA LEU A 118 25.66 9.73 -20.39
C LEU A 118 26.44 10.94 -20.92
N SER A 119 26.07 12.17 -20.54
CA SER A 119 26.80 13.39 -20.92
C SER A 119 28.14 13.57 -20.20
N LYS A 120 28.43 12.75 -19.18
CA LYS A 120 29.67 12.82 -18.39
C LYS A 120 30.79 11.89 -18.91
N TYR A 121 30.51 11.14 -19.98
CA TYR A 121 31.46 10.36 -20.78
C TYR A 121 31.57 10.97 -22.17
#